data_AF-A0A250KLT8-F1
#
_entry.id   AF-A0A250KLT8-F1
#
_cell.length_a   1.000
_cell.length_b   1.000
_cell.length_c   1.000
_cell.angle_alpha   90.00
_cell.angle_beta   90.00
_cell.angle_gamma   90.00
#
_symmetry.space_group_name_H-M   'P 1'
#
loop_
_entity.id
_entity.type
_entity.pdbx_description
1 polymer ?
#
loop_
_entity_poly.entity_id
_entity_poly.type
_entity_poly.pdbx_seq_one_letter_code
_entity_poly.pdbx_strand_id
1 'polypeptide(L)'
;MSCDYPDYAHPLAEAIESGEVYPGIAICGSGEGMAISLNKHQGVRAGLVWNKDVAELTRQHNDANVIVLPGRFIDNKTAEKILDAFFKQALRVVDTSVALKRFLFSKANLSFV
;
A
#
# COMPACT_ATOMS: atom_id res chain seq x y z
N MET A 1 4.29 11.41 17.40
CA MET A 1 5.63 10.80 17.49
C MET A 1 6.15 10.71 16.06
N SER A 2 7.31 11.24 15.72
CA SER A 2 7.88 11.07 14.37
C SER A 2 8.40 9.64 14.22
N CYS A 3 8.27 9.04 13.06
CA CYS A 3 8.83 7.72 12.76
C CYS A 3 9.51 7.73 11.39
N ASP A 4 10.50 6.87 11.20
CA ASP A 4 11.20 6.76 9.94
C ASP A 4 10.51 5.70 9.08
N TYR A 5 10.11 6.09 7.86
CA TYR A 5 9.40 5.18 6.95
C TYR A 5 10.13 3.85 6.63
N PRO A 6 11.49 3.75 6.64
CA PRO A 6 12.16 2.47 6.40
C PRO A 6 11.86 1.42 7.46
N ASP A 7 11.62 1.83 8.71
CA ASP A 7 11.31 0.93 9.82
C ASP A 7 10.01 0.14 9.60
N TYR A 8 9.12 0.67 8.75
CA TYR A 8 7.87 0.01 8.35
C TYR A 8 7.95 -0.57 6.94
N ALA A 9 8.77 0.02 6.06
CA ALA A 9 8.96 -0.46 4.70
C ALA A 9 9.61 -1.86 4.68
N HIS A 10 10.67 -2.07 5.47
CA HIS A 10 11.40 -3.34 5.46
C HIS A 10 10.56 -4.52 5.98
N PRO A 11 9.88 -4.44 7.14
CA PRO A 11 9.02 -5.54 7.58
C PRO A 11 7.86 -5.84 6.61
N LEU A 12 7.26 -4.81 6.00
CA LEU A 12 6.22 -5.02 4.99
C LEU A 12 6.78 -5.72 3.75
N ALA A 13 7.97 -5.33 3.28
CA ALA A 13 8.62 -5.97 2.16
C ALA A 13 8.93 -7.45 2.44
N GLU A 14 9.51 -7.74 3.60
CA GLU A 14 9.80 -9.11 4.05
C GLU A 14 8.54 -9.97 4.12
N ALA A 15 7.44 -9.43 4.64
CA ALA A 15 6.15 -10.12 4.71
C ALA A 15 5.52 -10.38 3.33
N ILE A 16 5.75 -9.48 2.36
CA ILE A 16 5.33 -9.67 0.97
C ILE A 16 6.16 -10.75 0.30
N GLU A 17 7.48 -10.73 0.48
CA GLU A 17 8.41 -11.69 -0.11
C GLU A 17 8.25 -13.09 0.48
N SER A 18 7.94 -13.20 1.78
CA SER A 18 7.63 -14.47 2.44
C SER A 18 6.26 -15.02 2.07
N GLY A 19 5.39 -14.21 1.46
CA GLY A 19 4.01 -14.55 1.13
C GLY A 19 3.06 -14.52 2.33
N GLU A 20 3.49 -14.01 3.49
CA GLU A 20 2.64 -13.83 4.67
C GLU A 20 1.50 -12.85 4.40
N VAL A 21 1.78 -11.79 3.63
CA VAL A 21 0.79 -10.79 3.23
C VAL A 21 0.75 -10.62 1.72
N TYR A 22 -0.45 -10.43 1.16
CA TYR A 22 -0.61 -10.05 -0.24
C TYR A 22 -2.03 -9.49 -0.49
N PRO A 23 -2.17 -8.36 -1.21
CA PRO A 23 -1.16 -7.34 -1.48
C PRO A 23 -0.93 -6.42 -0.26
N GLY A 24 0.14 -5.62 -0.29
CA GLY A 24 0.48 -4.68 0.77
C GLY A 24 -0.10 -3.28 0.55
N ILE A 25 -0.37 -2.57 1.64
CA ILE A 25 -0.71 -1.14 1.64
C ILE A 25 0.30 -0.42 2.54
N ALA A 26 0.91 0.65 2.04
CA ALA A 26 1.80 1.51 2.81
C ALA A 26 1.39 2.98 2.67
N ILE A 27 1.60 3.76 3.72
CA ILE A 27 1.21 5.18 3.75
C ILE A 27 2.33 5.96 4.45
N CYS A 28 2.73 7.10 3.88
CA CYS A 28 3.53 8.10 4.58
C CYS A 28 3.20 9.50 4.03
N GLY A 29 3.83 10.55 4.56
CA GLY A 29 3.50 11.93 4.21
C GLY A 29 3.41 12.21 2.70
N SER A 30 4.50 12.03 1.96
CA SER A 30 4.53 12.15 0.49
C SER A 30 4.46 10.82 -0.26
N GLY A 31 4.60 9.69 0.43
CA GLY A 31 4.67 8.36 -0.19
C GLY A 31 6.02 8.02 -0.86
N GLU A 32 6.81 9.01 -1.28
CA GLU A 32 8.06 8.81 -2.03
C GLU A 32 9.09 7.94 -1.29
N GLY A 33 9.46 8.30 -0.06
CA GLY A 33 10.45 7.55 0.71
C GLY A 33 10.03 6.10 0.97
N MET A 34 8.72 5.89 1.18
CA MET A 34 8.15 4.56 1.37
C MET A 34 8.25 3.72 0.09
N ALA A 35 7.85 4.28 -1.05
CA ALA A 35 7.94 3.60 -2.35
C ALA A 35 9.40 3.29 -2.75
N ILE A 36 10.32 4.23 -2.52
CA ILE A 36 11.76 4.04 -2.79
C ILE A 36 12.32 2.90 -1.93
N SER A 37 12.00 2.88 -0.63
CA SER A 37 12.51 1.87 0.31
C SER A 37 11.96 0.49 0.02
N LEU A 38 10.65 0.38 -0.25
CA LEU A 38 10.00 -0.87 -0.61
C LEU A 38 10.59 -1.47 -1.90
N ASN A 39 10.80 -0.67 -2.93
CA ASN A 39 11.35 -1.15 -4.22
C ASN A 39 12.85 -1.50 -4.17
N LYS A 40 13.54 -1.37 -3.02
CA LYS A 40 14.88 -1.95 -2.84
C LYS A 40 14.83 -3.47 -2.63
N HIS A 41 13.67 -4.00 -2.25
CA HIS A 41 13.43 -5.43 -2.07
C HIS A 41 13.04 -6.07 -3.41
N GLN A 42 13.73 -7.15 -3.80
CA GLN A 42 13.67 -7.69 -5.17
C GLN A 42 12.30 -8.28 -5.53
N GLY A 43 11.58 -8.82 -4.54
CA GLY A 43 10.24 -9.35 -4.72
C GLY A 43 9.13 -8.30 -4.64
N VAL A 44 9.47 -7.03 -4.35
CA VAL A 44 8.48 -5.97 -4.16
C VAL A 44 8.38 -5.07 -5.39
N ARG A 45 7.14 -4.79 -5.79
CA ARG A 45 6.75 -3.80 -6.80
C ARG A 45 5.77 -2.84 -6.14
N ALA A 46 6.30 -1.78 -5.55
CA ALA A 46 5.53 -0.75 -4.88
C ALA A 46 5.22 0.42 -5.82
N GLY A 47 3.95 0.77 -5.98
CA GLY A 47 3.51 1.92 -6.76
C GLY A 47 3.00 3.06 -5.88
N LEU A 48 3.50 4.28 -6.10
CA LEU A 48 2.95 5.50 -5.50
C LEU A 48 1.70 5.93 -6.26
N VAL A 49 0.57 6.05 -5.56
CA VAL A 49 -0.75 6.26 -6.18
C VAL A 49 -1.51 7.37 -5.49
N TRP A 50 -1.94 8.37 -6.27
CA TRP A 50 -2.68 9.55 -5.76
C TRP A 50 -4.05 9.75 -6.41
N ASN A 51 -4.43 8.90 -7.38
CA ASN A 51 -5.76 8.92 -7.97
C ASN A 51 -6.15 7.52 -8.50
N LYS A 52 -7.43 7.40 -8.88
CA LYS A 52 -8.04 6.15 -9.33
C LYS A 52 -7.37 5.56 -10.58
N ASP A 53 -7.12 6.39 -11.59
CA ASP A 53 -6.59 5.93 -12.88
C ASP A 53 -5.16 5.37 -12.71
N VAL A 54 -4.34 6.05 -11.91
CA VAL A 54 -3.01 5.56 -11.54
C VAL A 54 -3.11 4.25 -10.76
N ALA A 55 -4.11 4.06 -9.90
CA ALA A 55 -4.32 2.82 -9.17
C ALA A 55 -4.60 1.63 -10.09
N GLU A 56 -5.48 1.83 -11.08
CA GLU A 56 -5.83 0.81 -12.07
C GLU A 56 -4.60 0.44 -12.91
N LEU A 57 -3.88 1.43 -13.45
CA LEU A 57 -2.70 1.20 -14.27
C LEU A 57 -1.55 0.57 -13.48
N THR A 58 -1.34 1.00 -12.25
CA THR A 58 -0.31 0.45 -11.35
C THR A 58 -0.52 -1.05 -11.13
N ARG A 59 -1.78 -1.48 -11.01
CA ARG A 59 -2.08 -2.91 -10.90
C ARG A 59 -2.03 -3.63 -12.25
N GLN A 60 -2.64 -3.09 -13.28
CA GLN A 60 -2.78 -3.75 -14.59
C GLN A 60 -1.46 -3.87 -15.35
N HIS A 61 -0.65 -2.81 -15.38
CA HIS A 61 0.55 -2.76 -16.21
C HIS A 61 1.80 -3.23 -15.46
N ASN A 62 1.86 -2.95 -14.15
CA ASN A 62 3.08 -3.18 -13.38
C ASN A 62 2.95 -4.40 -12.45
N ASP A 63 1.75 -5.00 -12.36
CA ASP A 63 1.41 -6.04 -11.39
C ASP A 63 1.95 -5.70 -9.98
N ALA A 64 1.76 -4.46 -9.56
CA ALA A 64 2.25 -3.99 -8.28
C ALA A 64 1.64 -4.81 -7.15
N ASN A 65 2.48 -5.31 -6.25
CA ASN A 65 2.08 -6.09 -5.08
C ASN A 65 2.01 -5.25 -3.81
N VAL A 66 2.45 -3.99 -3.85
CA VAL A 66 2.26 -2.99 -2.79
C VAL A 66 1.74 -1.68 -3.39
N ILE A 67 0.71 -1.10 -2.76
CA ILE A 67 0.24 0.26 -3.06
C ILE A 67 0.73 1.23 -1.98
N VAL A 68 1.25 2.37 -2.40
CA VAL A 68 1.75 3.44 -1.52
C VAL A 68 0.87 4.67 -1.68
N LEU A 69 0.31 5.19 -0.58
CA LEU A 69 -0.55 6.37 -0.57
C LEU A 69 0.16 7.59 0.04
N PRO A 70 0.09 8.78 -0.60
CA PRO A 70 0.67 10.01 -0.09
C PRO A 70 -0.30 10.71 0.88
N GLY A 71 -0.21 10.38 2.17
CA GLY A 71 -1.20 10.77 3.19
C GLY A 71 -1.39 12.28 3.42
N ARG A 72 -0.44 13.13 3.00
CA ARG A 72 -0.59 14.60 3.06
C ARG A 72 -1.30 15.21 1.84
N PHE A 73 -1.53 14.42 0.79
CA PHE A 73 -1.97 14.93 -0.52
C PHE A 73 -3.33 14.40 -0.97
N ILE A 74 -3.89 13.41 -0.26
CA ILE A 74 -5.20 12.84 -0.56
C ILE A 74 -6.06 12.76 0.71
N ASP A 75 -7.37 12.95 0.55
CA ASP A 75 -8.33 12.71 1.62
C ASP A 75 -8.73 11.23 1.72
N ASN A 76 -9.39 10.85 2.82
CA ASN A 76 -9.82 9.46 3.06
C ASN A 76 -10.76 8.94 1.96
N LYS A 77 -11.65 9.79 1.44
CA LYS A 77 -12.61 9.42 0.40
C LYS A 77 -11.92 9.10 -0.93
N THR A 78 -10.85 9.83 -1.24
CA THR A 78 -10.00 9.60 -2.40
C THR A 78 -9.18 8.33 -2.19
N ALA A 79 -8.60 8.14 -0.99
CA ALA A 79 -7.87 6.93 -0.64
C ALA A 79 -8.75 5.67 -0.77
N GLU A 80 -9.99 5.70 -0.30
CA GLU A 80 -10.96 4.60 -0.46
C GLU A 80 -11.17 4.23 -1.93
N LYS A 81 -11.43 5.22 -2.79
CA LYS A 81 -11.61 4.99 -4.24
C LYS A 81 -10.35 4.42 -4.92
N ILE A 82 -9.18 4.87 -4.48
CA ILE A 82 -7.89 4.38 -4.98
C ILE A 82 -7.73 2.91 -4.61
N LEU A 83 -7.96 2.56 -3.34
CA LEU A 83 -7.85 1.20 -2.85
C LEU A 83 -8.85 0.29 -3.57
N ASP A 84 -10.12 0.70 -3.68
CA ASP A 84 -11.14 -0.05 -4.41
C ASP A 84 -10.70 -0.37 -5.84
N ALA A 85 -10.15 0.63 -6.55
CA ALA A 85 -9.70 0.45 -7.92
C ALA A 85 -8.46 -0.46 -8.01
N PHE A 86 -7.50 -0.32 -7.10
CA PHE A 86 -6.32 -1.20 -7.04
C PHE A 86 -6.68 -2.66 -6.77
N PHE A 87 -7.55 -2.92 -5.78
CA PHE A 87 -7.96 -4.27 -5.39
C PHE A 87 -8.91 -4.91 -6.41
N LYS A 88 -9.75 -4.13 -7.08
CA LYS A 88 -10.65 -4.65 -8.12
C LYS A 88 -9.89 -5.26 -9.31
N GLN A 89 -8.70 -4.73 -9.62
CA GLN A 89 -7.86 -5.23 -10.71
C GLN A 89 -6.95 -6.40 -10.29
N ALA A 90 -7.04 -6.88 -9.03
CA ALA A 90 -6.21 -7.97 -8.57
C ALA A 90 -6.58 -9.30 -9.27
N LEU A 91 -5.57 -9.95 -9.86
CA LEU A 91 -5.70 -11.27 -10.51
C LEU A 91 -6.06 -12.41 -9.52
N ARG A 92 -5.95 -12.15 -8.22
CA ARG A 92 -6.50 -13.00 -7.15
C ARG A 92 -7.62 -12.23 -6.47
N VAL A 93 -8.82 -12.81 -6.42
CA VAL A 93 -9.99 -12.21 -5.76
C VAL A 93 -9.67 -12.02 -4.28
N VAL A 94 -9.41 -10.77 -3.87
CA VAL A 94 -9.31 -10.37 -2.46
C VAL A 94 -10.61 -9.67 -2.12
N ASP A 95 -11.34 -10.16 -1.11
CA ASP A 95 -12.50 -9.47 -0.57
C ASP A 95 -12.06 -8.14 0.06
N THR A 96 -12.43 -7.02 -0.58
CA THR A 96 -12.07 -5.67 -0.17
C THR A 96 -12.56 -5.33 1.25
N SER A 97 -13.67 -5.93 1.69
CA SER A 97 -14.20 -5.74 3.04
C SER A 97 -13.32 -6.40 4.12
N VAL A 98 -12.62 -7.48 3.75
CA VAL A 98 -11.68 -8.19 4.64
C VAL A 98 -10.32 -7.48 4.68
N ALA A 99 -9.85 -6.95 3.54
CA ALA A 99 -8.60 -6.19 3.47
C ALA A 99 -8.66 -4.89 4.30
N LEU A 100 -9.77 -4.13 4.18
CA LEU A 100 -9.98 -2.94 5.01
C LEU A 100 -10.09 -3.28 6.49
N LYS A 101 -10.80 -4.38 6.86
CA LYS A 101 -10.87 -4.82 8.25
C LYS A 101 -9.50 -5.21 8.80
N ARG A 102 -8.69 -5.98 8.08
CA ARG A 102 -7.31 -6.32 8.51
C ARG A 102 -6.42 -5.09 8.64
N PHE A 103 -6.53 -4.14 7.72
CA PHE A 103 -5.83 -2.86 7.81
C PHE A 103 -6.28 -2.04 9.04
N LEU A 104 -7.59 -1.94 9.29
CA LEU A 104 -8.16 -1.23 10.45
C LEU A 104 -7.86 -1.92 11.78
N PHE A 105 -7.84 -3.26 11.85
CA PHE A 105 -7.43 -4.00 13.04
C PHE A 105 -5.92 -3.85 13.33
N SER A 106 -5.09 -3.72 12.29
CA SER A 106 -3.67 -3.33 12.44
C SER A 106 -3.52 -1.88 12.93
N LYS A 107 -4.41 -0.96 12.53
CA LYS A 107 -4.42 0.44 13.03
C LYS A 107 -4.68 0.56 14.54
N ALA A 108 -5.21 -0.45 15.22
CA ALA A 108 -5.33 -0.40 16.67
C ALA A 108 -3.96 -0.36 17.37
N ASN A 109 -2.87 -0.70 16.67
CA ASN A 109 -1.49 -0.68 17.19
C ASN A 109 -0.47 0.08 16.32
N LEU A 110 -0.86 0.64 15.15
CA LEU A 110 0.00 1.57 14.40
C LEU A 110 -0.62 2.96 14.39
N SER A 111 -0.13 3.80 15.30
CA SER A 111 -0.29 5.24 15.24
C SER A 111 0.22 5.77 13.91
N PHE A 112 -0.71 6.32 13.11
CA PHE A 112 -0.41 7.06 11.89
C PHE A 112 0.46 8.26 12.24
N VAL A 113 1.61 8.36 11.58
CA VAL A 113 2.42 9.58 11.48
C VAL A 113 2.68 9.86 10.01
#